data_AF-A0A2H9SEQ2-F1
#
_entry.id   AF-A0A2H9SEQ2-F1
#
_cell.length_a   1.000
_cell.length_b   1.000
_cell.length_c   1.000
_cell.angle_alpha   90.00
_cell.angle_beta   90.00
_cell.angle_gamma   90.00
#
_symmetry.space_group_name_H-M   'P 1'
#
loop_
_entity.id
_entity.type
_entity.pdbx_description
1 polymer ?
#
loop_
_entity_poly.entity_id
_entity_poly.type
_entity_poly.pdbx_seq_one_letter_code
_entity_poly.pdbx_strand_id
1 'polypeptide(L)'
;MRYSDENQFFINPPKTSDAIHNINCYRFLCALTLPNKSISGVSEIEIIRSLKDKPYDEQYPYGALYTSFMGNLEAAISQQTPLQRKEYDAFFLSLYENENANLEHTYQSIKDIVLDKTPSSRPVQKAIEHAVKDQKNTLNPYTPSQAGSAVGRFGDMISPNYKATHKTSLASKRTYQYNQKSPSQELRFGTQGQTQNYWSRVSPLFQRFLTAQVSRNKEKGGKKNITHIYFNHLGKDRSSLSYEGRFESSLTTTLHRLEKSHPNIAVITLPADKGLMAHHDFFDMKPKESIETVKHKLLDIVLESSTNAINDFYISPKVRELLFKSKSQEKEILLNLLNTSFEALGFSGEQHLSPAQSQAVWVHFNKFVLPKFIIETLKPDTFNFSCKDAIDRGGISSAYYNLMSSFTTQTPMSRDEFETALHAAPVMVKGRGMNNHLNIIWNVVDQYMQANPQEITDPKKNWLVAWRDANCPKERAGELLERRLNECMNDLKKREPSDVIEHALRVLRTIQEADRSNASYHALFLDAAVSTYDLCLNPKNMHQSKKETHYQALIKTMEVHCAPPATYMGVFFAFLKSLFMSNKHKIVKKQLKELKSVAQHMDMWKKEKPDVSPQSPSDDDKKNSYR
;
A
#
# COMPACT_ATOMS: atom_id res chain seq x y z
N MET A 1 0.48 12.52 -27.17
CA MET A 1 1.93 12.84 -27.21
C MET A 1 2.66 11.79 -26.41
N ARG A 2 3.58 11.06 -27.04
CA ARG A 2 4.42 10.06 -26.37
C ARG A 2 5.52 10.84 -25.64
N TYR A 3 5.56 10.76 -24.31
CA TYR A 3 6.73 11.17 -23.53
C TYR A 3 7.83 10.12 -23.78
N SER A 4 8.57 10.30 -24.86
CA SER A 4 9.88 9.68 -25.06
C SER A 4 10.87 10.83 -25.03
N ASP A 5 11.59 10.97 -23.92
CA ASP A 5 12.96 11.51 -23.82
C ASP A 5 13.23 12.09 -22.40
N GLU A 6 13.09 11.27 -21.36
CA GLU A 6 13.73 11.50 -20.05
C GLU A 6 14.15 10.16 -19.43
N ASN A 7 15.00 9.41 -20.15
CA ASN A 7 15.75 8.27 -19.60
C ASN A 7 17.24 8.65 -19.45
N GLN A 8 17.52 9.79 -18.82
CA GLN A 8 18.85 10.04 -18.28
C GLN A 8 18.92 9.44 -16.87
N PHE A 9 19.86 8.51 -16.70
CA PHE A 9 20.23 7.90 -15.44
C PHE A 9 20.51 8.96 -14.38
N PHE A 10 19.58 9.12 -13.43
CA PHE A 10 19.81 9.90 -12.23
C PHE A 10 19.74 8.99 -11.00
N ILE A 11 20.90 8.68 -10.43
CA ILE A 11 21.00 8.53 -8.97
C ILE A 11 20.91 9.96 -8.41
N ASN A 12 19.72 10.57 -8.49
CA ASN A 12 19.47 11.81 -7.78
C ASN A 12 19.28 11.44 -6.30
N PRO A 13 19.90 12.18 -5.36
CA PRO A 13 19.58 12.01 -3.95
C PRO A 13 18.06 12.13 -3.75
N PRO A 14 17.47 11.38 -2.80
CA PRO A 14 16.03 11.41 -2.60
C PRO A 14 15.58 12.86 -2.37
N LYS A 15 14.63 13.31 -3.18
CA LYS A 15 14.02 14.63 -3.06
C LYS A 15 13.28 14.73 -1.72
N THR A 16 13.29 15.90 -1.10
CA THR A 16 12.46 16.17 0.09
C THR A 16 10.98 16.06 -0.26
N SER A 17 10.13 15.86 0.75
CA SER A 17 8.69 15.75 0.56
C SER A 17 8.10 17.04 -0.02
N ASP A 18 8.63 18.19 0.39
CA ASP A 18 8.30 19.50 -0.16
C ASP A 18 8.68 19.63 -1.64
N ALA A 19 9.88 19.20 -2.05
CA ALA A 19 10.29 19.23 -3.45
C ALA A 19 9.44 18.30 -4.32
N ILE A 20 9.10 17.10 -3.81
CA ILE A 20 8.17 16.17 -4.46
C ILE A 20 6.77 16.79 -4.58
N HIS A 21 6.29 17.46 -3.52
CA HIS A 21 5.00 18.14 -3.57
C HIS A 21 4.97 19.26 -4.59
N ASN A 22 6.04 20.08 -4.65
CA ASN A 22 6.14 21.21 -5.56
C ASN A 22 6.04 20.78 -7.03
N ILE A 23 6.83 19.77 -7.42
CA ILE A 23 6.81 19.24 -8.80
C ILE A 23 5.47 18.56 -9.13
N ASN A 24 4.86 17.87 -8.17
CA ASN A 24 3.55 17.26 -8.37
C ASN A 24 2.44 18.31 -8.56
N CYS A 25 2.51 19.44 -7.84
CA CYS A 25 1.60 20.57 -8.03
C CYS A 25 1.78 21.22 -9.41
N TYR A 26 3.02 21.46 -9.84
CA TYR A 26 3.30 21.95 -11.19
C TYR A 26 2.68 21.06 -12.27
N ARG A 27 2.92 19.73 -12.19
CA ARG A 27 2.38 18.75 -13.15
C ARG A 27 0.85 18.72 -13.13
N PHE A 28 0.24 18.75 -11.96
CA PHE A 28 -1.23 18.82 -11.82
C PHE A 28 -1.80 20.05 -12.53
N LEU A 29 -1.21 21.23 -12.27
CA LEU A 29 -1.67 22.50 -12.82
C LEU A 29 -1.50 22.55 -14.35
N CYS A 30 -0.38 22.04 -14.88
CA CYS A 30 -0.13 21.99 -16.33
C CYS A 30 -1.08 21.04 -17.07
N ALA A 31 -1.53 19.97 -16.41
CA ALA A 31 -2.46 19.00 -16.99
C ALA A 31 -3.92 19.49 -17.05
N LEU A 32 -4.27 20.65 -16.47
CA LEU A 32 -5.63 21.17 -16.48
C LEU A 32 -6.08 21.63 -17.86
N THR A 33 -7.34 21.38 -18.20
CA THR A 33 -7.99 21.98 -19.38
C THR A 33 -8.57 23.33 -18.99
N LEU A 34 -7.84 24.42 -19.20
CA LEU A 34 -8.27 25.75 -18.76
C LEU A 34 -9.38 26.32 -19.67
N PRO A 35 -10.35 27.07 -19.12
CA PRO A 35 -11.32 27.79 -19.94
C PRO A 35 -10.66 28.93 -20.70
N ASN A 36 -11.24 29.29 -21.85
CA ASN A 36 -10.78 30.45 -22.64
C ASN A 36 -11.10 31.79 -21.97
N LYS A 37 -12.14 31.83 -21.14
CA LYS A 37 -12.55 33.01 -20.37
C LYS A 37 -11.98 32.93 -18.96
N SER A 38 -11.46 34.05 -18.46
CA SER A 38 -11.07 34.17 -17.05
C SER A 38 -12.28 33.97 -16.15
N ILE A 39 -12.04 33.41 -14.96
CA ILE A 39 -13.07 33.22 -13.93
C ILE A 39 -12.93 34.36 -12.92
N SER A 40 -13.99 35.15 -12.75
CA SER A 40 -13.97 36.25 -11.78
C SER A 40 -13.67 35.71 -10.37
N GLY A 41 -12.68 36.31 -9.70
CA GLY A 41 -12.21 35.88 -8.39
C GLY A 41 -11.20 34.73 -8.38
N VAL A 42 -10.73 34.26 -9.54
CA VAL A 42 -9.71 33.19 -9.66
C VAL A 42 -8.59 33.64 -10.59
N SER A 43 -7.77 34.57 -10.10
CA SER A 43 -6.66 35.19 -10.86
C SER A 43 -5.57 34.19 -11.27
N GLU A 44 -5.46 33.07 -10.56
CA GLU A 44 -4.46 32.03 -10.76
C GLU A 44 -4.57 31.35 -12.12
N ILE A 45 -5.73 31.40 -12.78
CA ILE A 45 -5.91 30.79 -14.11
C ILE A 45 -4.95 31.38 -15.14
N GLU A 46 -4.69 32.68 -15.10
CA GLU A 46 -3.75 33.33 -16.01
C GLU A 46 -2.31 32.88 -15.74
N ILE A 47 -1.95 32.74 -14.46
CA ILE A 47 -0.65 32.22 -14.04
C ILE A 47 -0.49 30.79 -14.56
N ILE A 48 -1.46 29.91 -14.28
CA ILE A 48 -1.45 28.50 -14.70
C ILE A 48 -1.39 28.39 -16.23
N ARG A 49 -2.11 29.25 -16.97
CA ARG A 49 -2.04 29.27 -18.43
C ARG A 49 -0.61 29.54 -18.90
N SER A 50 0.09 30.50 -18.27
CA SER A 50 1.48 30.82 -18.58
C SER A 50 2.48 29.72 -18.20
N LEU A 51 2.11 28.78 -17.32
CA LEU A 51 2.98 27.67 -16.91
C LEU A 51 3.10 26.59 -17.98
N LYS A 52 2.09 26.42 -18.84
CA LYS A 52 2.04 25.31 -19.80
C LYS A 52 3.20 25.31 -20.80
N ASP A 53 3.74 26.49 -21.10
CA ASP A 53 4.84 26.69 -22.05
C ASP A 53 6.18 26.94 -21.36
N LYS A 54 6.25 26.80 -20.03
CA LYS A 54 7.46 27.05 -19.23
C LYS A 54 7.98 25.75 -18.64
N PRO A 55 9.31 25.57 -18.52
CA PRO A 55 9.86 24.46 -17.76
C PRO A 55 9.54 24.61 -16.26
N TYR A 56 9.64 23.51 -15.52
CA TYR A 56 9.53 23.50 -14.06
C TYR A 56 10.63 24.36 -13.42
N ASP A 57 10.24 25.30 -12.57
CA ASP A 57 11.15 26.13 -11.76
C ASP A 57 11.14 25.67 -10.30
N GLU A 58 12.26 25.13 -9.82
CA GLU A 58 12.38 24.63 -8.45
C GLU A 58 12.24 25.70 -7.36
N GLN A 59 12.38 26.98 -7.71
CA GLN A 59 12.27 28.10 -6.77
C GLN A 59 10.84 28.68 -6.72
N TYR A 60 9.96 28.29 -7.66
CA TYR A 60 8.59 28.75 -7.67
C TYR A 60 7.70 27.88 -6.77
N PRO A 61 6.92 28.46 -5.83
CA PRO A 61 6.11 27.72 -4.87
C PRO A 61 4.78 27.24 -5.49
N TYR A 62 4.83 26.26 -6.40
CA TYR A 62 3.65 25.71 -7.05
C TYR A 62 2.63 25.10 -6.08
N GLY A 63 3.05 24.60 -4.92
CA GLY A 63 2.14 24.15 -3.87
C GLY A 63 1.31 25.29 -3.25
N ALA A 64 1.91 26.48 -3.10
CA ALA A 64 1.18 27.67 -2.70
C ALA A 64 0.18 28.11 -3.78
N LEU A 65 0.62 28.12 -5.06
CA LEU A 65 -0.26 28.43 -6.20
C LEU A 65 -1.45 27.48 -6.27
N TYR A 66 -1.22 26.17 -6.14
CA TYR A 66 -2.26 25.14 -6.12
C TYR A 66 -3.28 25.39 -4.99
N THR A 67 -2.79 25.64 -3.78
CA THR A 67 -3.64 25.87 -2.60
C THR A 67 -4.54 27.10 -2.81
N SER A 68 -3.95 28.21 -3.28
CA SER A 68 -4.67 29.45 -3.57
C SER A 68 -5.72 29.23 -4.67
N PHE A 69 -5.32 28.59 -5.78
CA PHE A 69 -6.20 28.26 -6.89
C PHE A 69 -7.41 27.43 -6.46
N MET A 70 -7.21 26.34 -5.71
CA MET A 70 -8.31 25.47 -5.26
C MET A 70 -9.24 26.19 -4.28
N GLY A 71 -8.69 27.00 -3.38
CA GLY A 71 -9.46 27.81 -2.44
C GLY A 71 -10.35 28.83 -3.14
N ASN A 72 -9.75 29.63 -4.03
CA ASN A 72 -10.44 30.69 -4.78
C ASN A 72 -11.45 30.11 -5.78
N LEU A 73 -11.13 29.00 -6.44
CA LEU A 73 -12.06 28.34 -7.35
C LEU A 73 -13.31 27.80 -6.63
N GLU A 74 -13.13 27.19 -5.45
CA GLU A 74 -14.27 26.73 -4.64
C GLU A 74 -15.11 27.91 -4.10
N ALA A 75 -14.48 29.03 -3.75
CA ALA A 75 -15.19 30.25 -3.35
C ALA A 75 -16.00 30.82 -4.52
N ALA A 76 -15.39 30.94 -5.71
CA ALA A 76 -16.04 31.47 -6.90
C ALA A 76 -17.26 30.61 -7.31
N ILE A 77 -17.15 29.29 -7.33
CA ILE A 77 -18.28 28.42 -7.68
C ILE A 77 -19.42 28.47 -6.67
N SER A 78 -19.11 28.76 -5.39
CA SER A 78 -20.12 28.91 -4.35
C SER A 78 -20.93 30.21 -4.50
N GLN A 79 -20.39 31.21 -5.20
CA GLN A 79 -20.98 32.54 -5.35
C GLN A 79 -21.55 32.81 -6.75
N GLN A 80 -21.12 32.07 -7.79
CA GLN A 80 -21.37 32.43 -9.19
C GLN A 80 -22.14 31.36 -9.98
N THR A 81 -23.31 31.74 -10.50
CA THR A 81 -24.09 30.93 -11.45
C THR A 81 -23.36 30.65 -12.79
N PRO A 82 -22.55 31.58 -13.38
CA PRO A 82 -21.86 31.32 -14.65
C PRO A 82 -20.93 30.10 -14.67
N LEU A 83 -20.31 29.72 -13.55
CA LEU A 83 -19.45 28.54 -13.46
C LEU A 83 -20.22 27.21 -13.50
N GLN A 84 -21.54 27.28 -13.40
CA GLN A 84 -22.43 26.15 -13.58
C GLN A 84 -22.76 25.91 -15.07
N ARG A 85 -22.29 26.77 -15.97
CA ARG A 85 -22.50 26.63 -17.42
C ARG A 85 -21.66 25.50 -18.00
N LYS A 86 -22.22 24.87 -19.04
CA LYS A 86 -21.65 23.77 -19.80
C LYS A 86 -20.27 24.07 -20.41
N GLU A 87 -19.98 25.34 -20.74
CA GLU A 87 -18.70 25.76 -21.30
C GLU A 87 -17.48 25.47 -20.39
N TYR A 88 -17.71 25.27 -19.09
CA TYR A 88 -16.68 24.90 -18.11
C TYR A 88 -16.60 23.39 -17.81
N ASP A 89 -17.42 22.54 -18.45
CA ASP A 89 -17.49 21.10 -18.13
C ASP A 89 -16.12 20.41 -18.28
N ALA A 90 -15.42 20.65 -19.39
CA ALA A 90 -14.10 20.06 -19.64
C ALA A 90 -13.07 20.45 -18.57
N PHE A 91 -13.12 21.69 -18.09
CA PHE A 91 -12.26 22.18 -17.02
C PHE A 91 -12.53 21.44 -15.71
N PHE A 92 -13.79 21.35 -15.27
CA PHE A 92 -14.15 20.65 -14.04
C PHE A 92 -13.90 19.13 -14.10
N LEU A 93 -14.06 18.51 -15.28
CA LEU A 93 -13.64 17.13 -15.50
C LEU A 93 -12.13 16.98 -15.30
N SER A 94 -11.32 17.90 -15.85
CA SER A 94 -9.85 17.86 -15.75
C SER A 94 -9.30 18.05 -14.33
N LEU A 95 -10.09 18.59 -13.40
CA LEU A 95 -9.69 18.68 -11.99
C LEU A 95 -9.60 17.30 -11.32
N TYR A 96 -10.45 16.36 -11.72
CA TYR A 96 -10.56 15.03 -11.11
C TYR A 96 -9.98 13.92 -12.00
N GLU A 97 -10.20 14.02 -13.31
CA GLU A 97 -9.65 13.12 -14.34
C GLU A 97 -8.26 13.58 -14.80
N ASN A 98 -7.46 14.11 -13.87
CA ASN A 98 -6.18 14.75 -14.17
C ASN A 98 -5.10 13.70 -14.47
N GLU A 99 -4.56 13.73 -15.69
CA GLU A 99 -3.50 12.81 -16.16
C GLU A 99 -2.10 13.38 -15.89
N ASN A 100 -1.77 13.62 -14.62
CA ASN A 100 -0.49 14.25 -14.20
C ASN A 100 0.71 13.30 -14.03
N ALA A 101 0.49 11.99 -14.03
CA ALA A 101 1.52 10.99 -13.74
C ALA A 101 2.29 11.22 -12.41
N ASN A 102 1.66 11.88 -11.43
CA ASN A 102 2.30 12.21 -10.15
C ASN A 102 2.62 10.96 -9.32
N LEU A 103 1.80 9.92 -9.42
CA LEU A 103 2.00 8.68 -8.67
C LEU A 103 3.27 7.97 -9.16
N GLU A 104 3.43 7.83 -10.47
CA GLU A 104 4.57 7.18 -11.12
C GLU A 104 5.85 7.95 -10.81
N HIS A 105 5.84 9.28 -10.96
CA HIS A 105 7.01 10.12 -10.66
C HIS A 105 7.39 10.09 -9.17
N THR A 106 6.40 10.12 -8.28
CA THR A 106 6.64 9.98 -6.84
C THR A 106 7.24 8.61 -6.51
N TYR A 107 6.75 7.54 -7.13
CA TYR A 107 7.30 6.20 -6.96
C TYR A 107 8.76 6.11 -7.42
N GLN A 108 9.13 6.71 -8.55
CA GLN A 108 10.53 6.72 -9.00
C GLN A 108 11.48 7.31 -7.94
N SER A 109 11.03 8.30 -7.17
CA SER A 109 11.84 8.92 -6.11
C SER A 109 12.06 8.02 -4.88
N ILE A 110 11.28 6.95 -4.73
CA ILE A 110 11.34 6.02 -3.59
C ILE A 110 11.56 4.55 -3.99
N LYS A 111 11.69 4.28 -5.30
CA LYS A 111 11.66 2.94 -5.89
C LYS A 111 12.70 2.02 -5.23
N ASP A 112 13.95 2.48 -5.14
CA ASP A 112 15.03 1.73 -4.51
C ASP A 112 14.74 1.37 -3.05
N ILE A 113 14.14 2.29 -2.27
CA ILE A 113 13.81 2.06 -0.86
C ILE A 113 12.79 0.92 -0.71
N VAL A 114 11.80 0.89 -1.61
CA VAL A 114 10.73 -0.11 -1.61
C VAL A 114 11.24 -1.45 -2.11
N LEU A 115 12.03 -1.46 -3.19
CA LEU A 115 12.53 -2.68 -3.80
C LEU A 115 13.62 -3.36 -2.97
N ASP A 116 14.44 -2.57 -2.25
CA ASP A 116 15.49 -3.06 -1.35
C ASP A 116 14.95 -3.47 0.03
N LYS A 117 13.60 -3.47 0.23
CA LYS A 117 12.97 -3.99 1.46
C LYS A 117 13.24 -5.49 1.60
N THR A 118 13.62 -5.93 2.80
CA THR A 118 13.81 -7.33 3.16
C THR A 118 13.08 -7.66 4.47
N PRO A 119 12.82 -8.93 4.80
CA PRO A 119 12.05 -9.28 6.01
C PRO A 119 12.63 -8.67 7.29
N SER A 120 13.96 -8.57 7.40
CA SER A 120 14.66 -8.06 8.57
C SER A 120 14.76 -6.53 8.64
N SER A 121 14.49 -5.82 7.53
CA SER A 121 14.71 -4.38 7.43
C SER A 121 13.64 -3.55 8.17
N ARG A 122 13.93 -2.26 8.35
CA ARG A 122 13.00 -1.31 8.98
C ARG A 122 11.67 -1.24 8.19
N PRO A 123 10.52 -0.95 8.85
CA PRO A 123 9.25 -0.76 8.15
C PRO A 123 9.38 0.26 7.02
N VAL A 124 8.86 -0.08 5.83
CA VAL A 124 8.95 0.75 4.62
C VAL A 124 8.43 2.17 4.86
N GLN A 125 7.39 2.32 5.69
CA GLN A 125 6.87 3.60 6.15
C GLN A 125 7.99 4.53 6.63
N LYS A 126 8.81 4.03 7.56
CA LYS A 126 9.85 4.80 8.25
C LYS A 126 11.07 5.00 7.40
N ALA A 127 11.41 4.01 6.56
CA ALA A 127 12.51 4.14 5.60
C ALA A 127 12.23 5.29 4.62
N ILE A 128 11.02 5.34 4.06
CA ILE A 128 10.59 6.41 3.17
C ILE A 128 10.50 7.75 3.92
N GLU A 129 9.84 7.80 5.08
CA GLU A 129 9.70 9.02 5.90
C GLU A 129 11.05 9.66 6.23
N HIS A 130 12.07 8.84 6.48
CA HIS A 130 13.43 9.31 6.70
C HIS A 130 14.07 9.85 5.41
N ALA A 131 13.91 9.15 4.28
CA ALA A 131 14.53 9.51 3.02
C ALA A 131 13.97 10.80 2.40
N VAL A 132 12.67 11.07 2.56
CA VAL A 132 12.01 12.26 1.99
C VAL A 132 11.83 13.38 3.01
N LYS A 133 12.52 13.34 4.15
CA LYS A 133 12.33 14.33 5.22
C LYS A 133 12.64 15.75 4.74
N ASP A 134 11.78 16.70 5.09
CA ASP A 134 11.99 18.12 4.76
C ASP A 134 13.18 18.74 5.52
N GLN A 135 13.79 19.74 4.90
CA GLN A 135 14.77 20.62 5.53
C GLN A 135 14.07 21.70 6.38
N LYS A 136 14.84 22.49 7.15
CA LYS A 136 14.29 23.53 8.03
C LYS A 136 13.51 24.62 7.26
N ASN A 137 13.95 24.94 6.05
CA ASN A 137 13.30 25.92 5.18
C ASN A 137 12.55 25.17 4.08
N THR A 138 11.24 25.27 4.08
CA THR A 138 10.36 24.71 3.04
C THR A 138 9.93 25.83 2.10
N LEU A 139 9.83 25.53 0.81
CA LEU A 139 9.34 26.44 -0.21
C LEU A 139 7.83 26.62 -0.10
N ASN A 140 7.09 25.53 0.13
CA ASN A 140 5.64 25.57 0.23
C ASN A 140 5.16 25.78 1.68
N PRO A 141 4.00 26.43 1.87
CA PRO A 141 3.40 26.64 3.19
C PRO A 141 2.83 25.36 3.80
N TYR A 142 2.51 24.36 2.97
CA TYR A 142 2.03 23.05 3.39
C TYR A 142 2.87 21.98 2.73
N THR A 143 3.53 21.14 3.54
CA THR A 143 4.31 20.00 3.03
C THR A 143 3.68 18.67 3.40
N PRO A 144 3.97 17.60 2.64
CA PRO A 144 3.53 16.26 2.98
C PRO A 144 4.05 15.80 4.35
N SER A 145 5.33 16.01 4.68
CA SER A 145 5.87 15.63 5.99
C SER A 145 5.16 16.37 7.15
N GLN A 146 4.82 17.65 6.99
CA GLN A 146 4.02 18.38 7.97
C GLN A 146 2.61 17.78 8.12
N ALA A 147 1.95 17.46 7.00
CA ALA A 147 0.63 16.84 7.00
C ALA A 147 0.63 15.42 7.61
N GLY A 148 1.76 14.71 7.53
CA GLY A 148 2.01 13.39 8.13
C GLY A 148 2.32 13.42 9.63
N SER A 149 2.75 14.58 10.14
CA SER A 149 3.11 14.75 11.56
C SER A 149 1.91 14.52 12.50
N ALA A 150 2.19 14.26 13.78
CA ALA A 150 1.14 14.14 14.79
C ALA A 150 0.29 15.41 14.89
N VAL A 151 0.93 16.59 14.86
CA VAL A 151 0.28 17.90 14.90
C VAL A 151 -0.60 18.12 13.67
N GLY A 152 -0.09 17.83 12.46
CA GLY A 152 -0.84 17.97 11.22
C GLY A 152 -2.09 17.07 11.19
N ARG A 153 -1.96 15.81 11.61
CA ARG A 153 -3.08 14.87 11.68
C ARG A 153 -4.16 15.32 12.67
N PHE A 154 -3.74 15.78 13.85
CA PHE A 154 -4.67 16.29 14.87
C PHE A 154 -5.35 17.59 14.43
N GLY A 155 -4.59 18.54 13.88
CA GLY A 155 -5.11 19.82 13.37
C GLY A 155 -6.16 19.63 12.27
N ASP A 156 -5.91 18.74 11.30
CA ASP A 156 -6.88 18.43 10.25
C ASP A 156 -8.14 17.72 10.79
N MET A 157 -8.11 17.16 12.00
CA MET A 157 -9.27 16.51 12.61
C MET A 157 -10.16 17.56 13.29
N ILE A 158 -9.58 18.45 14.10
CA ILE A 158 -10.32 19.44 14.89
C ILE A 158 -10.63 20.74 14.14
N SER A 159 -10.13 20.90 12.91
CA SER A 159 -10.28 22.13 12.14
C SER A 159 -11.77 22.43 11.86
N PRO A 160 -12.24 23.67 12.10
CA PRO A 160 -13.55 24.10 11.63
C PRO A 160 -13.69 24.04 10.10
N ASN A 161 -12.56 24.06 9.39
CA ASN A 161 -12.47 24.12 7.94
C ASN A 161 -11.56 22.98 7.44
N TYR A 162 -12.16 21.81 7.24
CA TYR A 162 -11.46 20.63 6.69
C TYR A 162 -11.81 20.44 5.22
N LYS A 163 -10.79 20.43 4.36
CA LYS A 163 -10.92 20.22 2.91
C LYS A 163 -9.75 19.37 2.40
N ALA A 164 -10.02 18.09 2.13
CA ALA A 164 -8.98 17.10 1.80
C ALA A 164 -8.10 17.49 0.60
N THR A 165 -8.71 18.07 -0.44
CA THR A 165 -8.05 18.35 -1.73
C THR A 165 -7.34 19.71 -1.79
N HIS A 166 -7.45 20.56 -0.76
CA HIS A 166 -6.94 21.94 -0.84
C HIS A 166 -5.44 22.07 -0.54
N LYS A 167 -4.80 21.03 0.01
CA LYS A 167 -3.40 21.06 0.44
C LYS A 167 -2.57 20.06 -0.38
N THR A 168 -2.16 18.94 0.22
CA THR A 168 -1.21 17.99 -0.36
C THR A 168 -1.86 16.88 -1.20
N SER A 169 -3.19 16.73 -1.16
CA SER A 169 -3.91 15.68 -1.88
C SER A 169 -4.33 16.13 -3.28
N LEU A 170 -3.58 15.70 -4.28
CA LEU A 170 -3.82 16.01 -5.70
C LEU A 170 -4.64 14.90 -6.36
N ALA A 171 -5.67 15.26 -7.13
CA ALA A 171 -6.42 14.26 -7.88
C ALA A 171 -5.58 13.70 -9.04
N SER A 172 -5.71 12.40 -9.30
CA SER A 172 -4.98 11.73 -10.37
C SER A 172 -5.82 10.61 -10.97
N LYS A 173 -5.71 10.41 -12.27
CA LYS A 173 -6.19 9.20 -12.95
C LYS A 173 -5.23 8.03 -12.67
N ARG A 174 -5.73 6.86 -12.27
CA ARG A 174 -4.92 5.65 -12.08
C ARG A 174 -4.93 4.80 -13.35
N THR A 175 -3.77 4.63 -13.98
CA THR A 175 -3.64 3.86 -15.21
C THR A 175 -2.69 2.70 -14.99
N TYR A 176 -3.18 1.49 -15.22
CA TYR A 176 -2.43 0.24 -15.16
C TYR A 176 -2.44 -0.40 -16.54
N GLN A 177 -1.48 -1.27 -16.83
CA GLN A 177 -1.41 -1.97 -18.12
C GLN A 177 -2.72 -2.70 -18.45
N TYR A 178 -3.33 -3.36 -17.47
CA TYR A 178 -4.54 -4.16 -17.68
C TYR A 178 -5.81 -3.31 -17.90
N ASN A 179 -5.86 -2.06 -17.41
CA ASN A 179 -7.07 -1.25 -17.40
C ASN A 179 -7.09 -0.09 -18.41
N GLN A 180 -6.07 0.04 -19.27
CA GLN A 180 -5.98 1.12 -20.27
C GLN A 180 -7.19 1.19 -21.22
N LYS A 181 -7.82 0.05 -21.48
CA LYS A 181 -9.02 -0.08 -22.33
C LYS A 181 -10.30 -0.31 -21.53
N SER A 182 -10.25 -0.20 -20.20
CA SER A 182 -11.42 -0.37 -19.35
C SER A 182 -12.46 0.70 -19.66
N PRO A 183 -13.75 0.35 -19.78
CA PRO A 183 -14.81 1.34 -19.91
C PRO A 183 -15.03 2.18 -18.63
N SER A 184 -14.56 1.67 -17.49
CA SER A 184 -14.64 2.33 -16.18
C SER A 184 -13.24 2.73 -15.73
N GLN A 185 -13.05 4.03 -15.47
CA GLN A 185 -11.75 4.59 -15.08
C GLN A 185 -11.66 4.81 -13.57
N GLU A 186 -10.58 4.31 -12.95
CA GLU A 186 -10.31 4.64 -11.55
C GLU A 186 -9.67 6.03 -11.42
N LEU A 187 -10.21 6.81 -10.48
CA LEU A 187 -9.70 8.10 -10.05
C LEU A 187 -9.18 8.01 -8.61
N ARG A 188 -8.14 8.78 -8.29
CA ARG A 188 -7.60 8.92 -6.95
C ARG A 188 -7.83 10.34 -6.47
N PHE A 189 -8.59 10.50 -5.40
CA PHE A 189 -8.71 11.74 -4.63
C PHE A 189 -9.24 11.42 -3.23
N GLY A 190 -8.91 12.27 -2.25
CA GLY A 190 -9.38 12.14 -0.87
C GLY A 190 -10.88 12.44 -0.73
N THR A 191 -11.38 12.45 0.51
CA THR A 191 -12.81 12.58 0.72
C THR A 191 -13.37 13.88 0.15
N GLN A 192 -14.53 13.80 -0.50
CA GLN A 192 -15.25 14.97 -0.99
C GLN A 192 -16.27 15.50 0.03
N GLY A 193 -16.39 14.82 1.19
CA GLY A 193 -16.97 15.40 2.38
C GLY A 193 -16.00 16.43 2.98
N GLN A 194 -16.48 17.62 3.25
CA GLN A 194 -15.72 18.72 3.82
C GLN A 194 -16.42 19.25 5.06
N THR A 195 -15.67 19.95 5.91
CA THR A 195 -16.23 20.75 7.00
C THR A 195 -15.96 22.21 6.69
N GLN A 196 -16.99 23.06 6.79
CA GLN A 196 -16.85 24.52 6.75
C GLN A 196 -17.60 25.11 7.92
N ASN A 197 -16.93 25.90 8.74
CA ASN A 197 -17.49 26.47 9.97
C ASN A 197 -18.18 25.40 10.85
N TYR A 198 -17.54 24.23 11.01
CA TYR A 198 -18.06 23.05 11.73
C TYR A 198 -19.23 22.31 11.07
N TRP A 199 -19.72 22.77 9.91
CA TRP A 199 -20.79 22.11 9.17
C TRP A 199 -20.25 21.19 8.08
N SER A 200 -20.69 19.94 8.09
CA SER A 200 -20.37 18.99 7.03
C SER A 200 -21.14 19.31 5.76
N ARG A 201 -20.42 19.39 4.63
CA ARG A 201 -20.97 19.59 3.29
C ARG A 201 -20.22 18.76 2.26
N VAL A 202 -20.77 18.59 1.07
CA VAL A 202 -20.02 18.05 -0.07
C VAL A 202 -19.27 19.19 -0.76
N SER A 203 -18.04 18.93 -1.21
CA SER A 203 -17.26 19.88 -2.02
C SER A 203 -18.09 20.41 -3.20
N PRO A 204 -18.24 21.74 -3.34
CA PRO A 204 -18.90 22.35 -4.51
C PRO A 204 -18.23 21.96 -5.84
N LEU A 205 -16.90 21.77 -5.84
CA LEU A 205 -16.15 21.33 -7.02
C LEU A 205 -16.56 19.91 -7.43
N PHE A 206 -16.77 19.02 -6.47
CA PHE A 206 -17.19 17.64 -6.74
C PHE A 206 -18.62 17.58 -7.28
N GLN A 207 -19.54 18.37 -6.71
CA GLN A 207 -20.90 18.49 -7.23
C GLN A 207 -20.88 18.96 -8.69
N ARG A 208 -20.05 19.95 -9.01
CA ARG A 208 -19.89 20.45 -10.38
C ARG A 208 -19.28 19.42 -11.33
N PHE A 209 -18.33 18.63 -10.86
CA PHE A 209 -17.76 17.49 -11.59
C PHE A 209 -18.82 16.44 -11.92
N LEU A 210 -19.68 16.09 -10.97
CA LEU A 210 -20.80 15.15 -11.23
C LEU A 210 -21.78 15.71 -12.26
N THR A 211 -22.09 17.01 -12.22
CA THR A 211 -22.91 17.66 -13.25
C THR A 211 -22.25 17.59 -14.63
N ALA A 212 -20.94 17.85 -14.72
CA ALA A 212 -20.19 17.76 -15.97
C ALA A 212 -20.19 16.33 -16.55
N GLN A 213 -20.11 15.31 -15.70
CA GLN A 213 -20.24 13.92 -16.13
C GLN A 213 -21.62 13.62 -16.74
N VAL A 214 -22.69 14.15 -16.15
CA VAL A 214 -24.05 14.00 -16.72
C VAL A 214 -24.13 14.63 -18.11
N SER A 215 -23.60 15.85 -18.26
CA SER A 215 -23.54 16.52 -19.57
C SER A 215 -22.81 15.66 -20.60
N ARG A 216 -21.60 15.19 -20.27
CA ARG A 216 -20.77 14.35 -21.15
C ARG A 216 -21.45 13.03 -21.51
N ASN A 217 -22.11 12.38 -20.56
CA ASN A 217 -22.86 11.14 -20.81
C ASN A 217 -24.01 11.37 -21.79
N LYS A 218 -24.77 12.47 -21.64
CA LYS A 218 -25.86 12.83 -22.56
C LYS A 218 -25.36 13.12 -23.98
N GLU A 219 -24.24 13.84 -24.12
CA GLU A 219 -23.63 14.13 -25.43
C GLU A 219 -23.19 12.88 -26.19
N LYS A 220 -22.72 11.87 -25.46
CA LYS A 220 -22.35 10.56 -26.03
C LYS A 220 -23.56 9.68 -26.35
N GLY A 221 -24.79 10.19 -26.21
CA GLY A 221 -26.03 9.40 -26.34
C GLY A 221 -26.20 8.34 -25.24
N GLY A 222 -25.46 8.47 -24.13
CA GLY A 222 -25.45 7.51 -23.05
C GLY A 222 -26.74 7.55 -22.23
N LYS A 223 -27.26 6.36 -21.93
CA LYS A 223 -28.41 6.15 -21.03
C LYS A 223 -27.99 5.67 -19.63
N LYS A 224 -26.70 5.84 -19.27
CA LYS A 224 -26.18 5.37 -17.99
C LYS A 224 -26.87 6.10 -16.84
N ASN A 225 -27.44 5.32 -15.91
CA ASN A 225 -28.05 5.84 -14.70
C ASN A 225 -27.00 6.29 -13.68
N ILE A 226 -25.87 5.60 -13.61
CA ILE A 226 -24.74 5.91 -12.72
C ILE A 226 -23.51 6.19 -13.59
N THR A 227 -22.96 7.41 -13.48
CA THR A 227 -21.70 7.77 -14.15
C THR A 227 -20.50 7.64 -13.22
N HIS A 228 -20.72 7.71 -11.90
CA HIS A 228 -19.65 7.63 -10.91
C HIS A 228 -20.00 6.71 -9.73
N ILE A 229 -19.05 5.85 -9.32
CA ILE A 229 -19.14 5.11 -8.05
C ILE A 229 -18.11 5.65 -7.07
N TYR A 230 -18.58 6.02 -5.87
CA TYR A 230 -17.73 6.48 -4.79
C TYR A 230 -17.68 5.44 -3.67
N PHE A 231 -16.58 4.71 -3.57
CA PHE A 231 -16.35 3.75 -2.50
C PHE A 231 -15.76 4.46 -1.27
N ASN A 232 -16.65 4.82 -0.34
CA ASN A 232 -16.32 5.48 0.91
C ASN A 232 -15.75 4.49 1.94
N HIS A 233 -14.61 4.85 2.52
CA HIS A 233 -13.89 4.10 3.54
C HIS A 233 -13.78 4.89 4.85
N LEU A 234 -14.57 5.95 4.99
CA LEU A 234 -14.76 6.65 6.27
C LEU A 234 -15.72 5.86 7.15
N GLY A 235 -15.56 6.00 8.47
CA GLY A 235 -16.52 5.47 9.42
C GLY A 235 -17.93 5.98 9.17
N LYS A 236 -18.92 5.09 9.25
CA LYS A 236 -20.34 5.45 9.29
C LYS A 236 -20.87 5.32 10.71
N ASP A 237 -20.54 4.22 11.37
CA ASP A 237 -21.09 3.85 12.68
C ASP A 237 -19.97 3.61 13.68
N ARG A 238 -19.46 4.72 14.23
CA ARG A 238 -18.36 4.75 15.18
C ARG A 238 -18.85 5.42 16.46
N SER A 239 -18.50 4.83 17.60
CA SER A 239 -18.99 5.27 18.90
C SER A 239 -18.85 6.78 19.10
N SER A 240 -19.91 7.39 19.65
CA SER A 240 -20.03 8.83 19.94
C SER A 240 -18.93 9.38 20.84
N LEU A 241 -18.19 8.49 21.52
CA LEU A 241 -17.11 8.81 22.44
C LEU A 241 -15.80 9.18 21.74
N SER A 242 -15.59 8.82 20.46
CA SER A 242 -14.41 9.25 19.70
C SER A 242 -14.73 10.43 18.77
N TYR A 243 -13.97 11.51 18.90
CA TYR A 243 -14.13 12.70 18.04
C TYR A 243 -13.94 12.36 16.56
N GLU A 244 -12.91 11.57 16.25
CA GLU A 244 -12.63 11.06 14.90
C GLU A 244 -13.83 10.28 14.32
N GLY A 245 -14.46 9.41 15.12
CA GLY A 245 -15.61 8.63 14.69
C GLY A 245 -16.82 9.49 14.32
N ARG A 246 -17.14 10.50 15.14
CA ARG A 246 -18.22 11.47 14.86
C ARG A 246 -17.94 12.30 13.62
N PHE A 247 -16.70 12.74 13.47
CA PHE A 247 -16.26 13.50 12.31
C PHE A 247 -16.45 12.69 11.02
N GLU A 248 -15.93 11.46 10.97
CA GLU A 248 -16.07 10.59 9.81
C GLU A 248 -17.54 10.23 9.52
N SER A 249 -18.33 9.90 10.54
CA SER A 249 -19.75 9.60 10.39
C SER A 249 -20.54 10.76 9.78
N SER A 250 -20.23 12.00 10.20
CA SER A 250 -20.85 13.21 9.67
C SER A 250 -20.52 13.43 8.19
N LEU A 251 -19.25 13.21 7.79
CA LEU A 251 -18.85 13.28 6.38
C LEU A 251 -19.48 12.17 5.54
N THR A 252 -19.49 10.93 6.04
CA THR A 252 -20.12 9.77 5.39
C THR A 252 -21.61 10.01 5.15
N THR A 253 -22.33 10.47 6.17
CA THR A 253 -23.77 10.79 6.06
C THR A 253 -24.01 11.89 5.03
N THR A 254 -23.15 12.91 5.00
CA THR A 254 -23.23 14.01 4.04
C THR A 254 -23.01 13.53 2.61
N LEU A 255 -22.05 12.63 2.39
CA LEU A 255 -21.81 12.02 1.08
C LEU A 255 -23.00 11.19 0.61
N HIS A 256 -23.63 10.37 1.46
CA HIS A 256 -24.83 9.61 1.07
C HIS A 256 -26.02 10.48 0.67
N ARG A 257 -26.17 11.65 1.29
CA ARG A 257 -27.22 12.61 0.90
C ARG A 257 -27.03 13.15 -0.52
N LEU A 258 -25.82 13.08 -1.08
CA LEU A 258 -25.52 13.56 -2.42
C LEU A 258 -26.32 12.83 -3.50
N GLU A 259 -26.70 11.56 -3.29
CA GLU A 259 -27.51 10.79 -4.24
C GLU A 259 -28.90 11.40 -4.49
N LYS A 260 -29.39 12.26 -3.58
CA LYS A 260 -30.66 12.97 -3.73
C LYS A 260 -30.58 14.10 -4.76
N SER A 261 -29.48 14.85 -4.78
CA SER A 261 -29.27 15.96 -5.72
C SER A 261 -28.52 15.54 -6.97
N HIS A 262 -27.76 14.44 -6.91
CA HIS A 262 -27.04 13.85 -8.03
C HIS A 262 -27.47 12.39 -8.20
N PRO A 263 -28.49 12.10 -9.02
CA PRO A 263 -28.93 10.72 -9.20
C PRO A 263 -27.92 9.84 -9.95
N ASN A 264 -26.88 10.44 -10.55
CA ASN A 264 -25.84 9.78 -11.33
C ASN A 264 -24.63 9.25 -10.53
N ILE A 265 -24.65 9.39 -9.19
CA ILE A 265 -23.63 8.81 -8.32
C ILE A 265 -24.24 7.66 -7.49
N ALA A 266 -23.42 6.63 -7.24
CA ALA A 266 -23.63 5.65 -6.19
C ALA A 266 -22.56 5.83 -5.10
N VAL A 267 -22.96 6.13 -3.87
CA VAL A 267 -22.07 6.22 -2.72
C VAL A 267 -22.21 4.93 -1.91
N ILE A 268 -21.12 4.19 -1.77
CA ILE A 268 -21.11 2.89 -1.09
C ILE A 268 -20.07 2.96 0.03
N THR A 269 -20.48 2.72 1.27
CA THR A 269 -19.54 2.67 2.40
C THR A 269 -19.13 1.24 2.69
N LEU A 270 -17.82 1.01 2.69
CA LEU A 270 -17.21 -0.29 2.94
C LEU A 270 -16.40 -0.25 4.23
N PRO A 271 -16.50 -1.27 5.10
CA PRO A 271 -15.69 -1.36 6.31
C PRO A 271 -14.20 -1.33 6.01
N ALA A 272 -13.42 -0.66 6.85
CA ALA A 272 -12.10 -0.21 6.43
C ALA A 272 -10.94 -0.51 7.39
N ASP A 273 -11.11 -0.40 8.71
CA ASP A 273 -9.99 -0.55 9.67
C ASP A 273 -10.38 -0.90 11.13
N LYS A 274 -11.67 -1.16 11.39
CA LYS A 274 -12.19 -1.58 12.69
C LYS A 274 -13.15 -2.76 12.54
N GLY A 275 -13.61 -3.33 13.65
CA GLY A 275 -14.41 -4.56 13.63
C GLY A 275 -13.57 -5.70 13.04
N LEU A 276 -14.09 -6.41 12.04
CA LEU A 276 -13.40 -7.50 11.34
C LEU A 276 -12.19 -7.06 10.49
N MET A 277 -11.90 -5.76 10.45
CA MET A 277 -10.71 -5.17 9.83
C MET A 277 -9.72 -4.66 10.88
N ALA A 278 -9.85 -5.05 12.15
CA ALA A 278 -9.00 -4.52 13.20
C ALA A 278 -7.54 -4.92 12.98
N HIS A 279 -6.64 -3.95 13.14
CA HIS A 279 -5.22 -4.16 12.87
C HIS A 279 -4.59 -5.28 13.71
N HIS A 280 -5.15 -5.66 14.86
CA HIS A 280 -4.55 -6.73 15.67
C HIS A 280 -4.97 -8.15 15.23
N ASP A 281 -6.02 -8.29 14.42
CA ASP A 281 -6.57 -9.62 14.11
C ASP A 281 -5.61 -10.47 13.26
N PHE A 282 -4.77 -9.86 12.41
CA PHE A 282 -3.85 -10.62 11.57
C PHE A 282 -2.72 -11.33 12.34
N PHE A 283 -2.51 -10.97 13.61
CA PHE A 283 -1.55 -11.63 14.49
C PHE A 283 -2.11 -12.91 15.10
N ASP A 284 -3.44 -13.07 15.13
CA ASP A 284 -4.07 -14.21 15.78
C ASP A 284 -4.38 -15.31 14.76
N MET A 285 -3.52 -16.32 14.77
CA MET A 285 -3.60 -17.49 13.89
C MET A 285 -4.26 -18.70 14.55
N LYS A 286 -4.73 -18.59 15.80
CA LYS A 286 -5.42 -19.69 16.47
C LYS A 286 -6.82 -19.83 15.87
N PRO A 287 -7.22 -21.01 15.36
CA PRO A 287 -8.59 -21.24 14.91
C PRO A 287 -9.55 -21.01 16.07
N LYS A 288 -10.62 -20.24 15.85
CA LYS A 288 -11.59 -19.88 16.90
C LYS A 288 -13.04 -20.13 16.51
N GLU A 289 -13.39 -19.90 15.26
CA GLU A 289 -14.79 -19.86 14.83
C GLU A 289 -15.01 -20.79 13.65
N SER A 290 -16.18 -21.45 13.60
CA SER A 290 -16.53 -22.27 12.45
C SER A 290 -16.75 -21.41 11.21
N ILE A 291 -16.46 -21.97 10.03
CA ILE A 291 -16.68 -21.24 8.76
C ILE A 291 -18.10 -20.75 8.62
N GLU A 292 -19.09 -21.57 8.97
CA GLU A 292 -20.50 -21.17 8.88
C GLU A 292 -20.82 -20.00 9.81
N THR A 293 -20.24 -19.96 11.01
CA THR A 293 -20.36 -18.81 11.92
C THR A 293 -19.76 -17.55 11.30
N VAL A 294 -18.56 -17.66 10.72
CA VAL A 294 -17.91 -16.53 10.05
C VAL A 294 -18.75 -16.06 8.87
N LYS A 295 -19.18 -16.96 7.97
CA LYS A 295 -20.06 -16.65 6.82
C LYS A 295 -21.31 -15.90 7.26
N HIS A 296 -22.01 -16.40 8.29
CA HIS A 296 -23.20 -15.74 8.82
C HIS A 296 -22.90 -14.33 9.32
N LYS A 297 -21.82 -14.14 10.09
CA LYS A 297 -21.40 -12.81 10.55
C LYS A 297 -21.09 -11.86 9.39
N LEU A 298 -20.36 -12.33 8.38
CA LEU A 298 -20.04 -11.51 7.20
C LEU A 298 -21.30 -11.14 6.42
N LEU A 299 -22.21 -12.10 6.25
CA LEU A 299 -23.49 -11.91 5.56
C LEU A 299 -24.38 -10.90 6.30
N ASP A 300 -24.47 -11.00 7.62
CA ASP A 300 -25.26 -10.07 8.43
C ASP A 300 -24.74 -8.63 8.35
N ILE A 301 -23.42 -8.44 8.22
CA ILE A 301 -22.84 -7.10 8.01
C ILE A 301 -23.27 -6.53 6.65
N VAL A 302 -23.17 -7.29 5.57
CA VAL A 302 -23.50 -6.80 4.22
C VAL A 302 -25.00 -6.65 3.98
N LEU A 303 -25.83 -7.39 4.71
CA LEU A 303 -27.29 -7.21 4.76
C LEU A 303 -27.72 -6.07 5.68
N GLU A 304 -26.77 -5.41 6.36
CA GLU A 304 -27.02 -4.36 7.35
C GLU A 304 -27.92 -4.82 8.51
N SER A 305 -27.94 -6.13 8.81
CA SER A 305 -28.69 -6.75 9.91
C SER A 305 -27.84 -7.10 11.13
N SER A 306 -26.52 -6.95 11.03
CA SER A 306 -25.57 -7.25 12.09
C SER A 306 -25.81 -6.42 13.37
N THR A 307 -25.75 -7.09 14.52
CA THR A 307 -25.81 -6.48 15.86
C THR A 307 -24.44 -6.05 16.41
N ASN A 308 -23.37 -6.22 15.63
CA ASN A 308 -22.03 -5.80 16.03
C ASN A 308 -21.96 -4.29 16.31
N ALA A 309 -21.12 -3.90 17.27
CA ALA A 309 -20.95 -2.51 17.69
C ALA A 309 -20.39 -1.55 16.61
N ILE A 310 -19.87 -2.08 15.50
CA ILE A 310 -19.35 -1.28 14.38
C ILE A 310 -19.99 -1.81 13.10
N ASN A 311 -20.88 -0.99 12.52
CA ASN A 311 -21.52 -1.28 11.24
C ASN A 311 -21.22 -0.17 10.21
N ASP A 312 -19.98 -0.16 9.72
CA ASP A 312 -19.52 0.80 8.72
C ASP A 312 -20.11 0.51 7.32
N PHE A 313 -20.64 -0.69 7.06
CA PHE A 313 -21.18 -1.06 5.74
C PHE A 313 -22.50 -0.33 5.46
N TYR A 314 -22.65 0.22 4.26
CA TYR A 314 -23.91 0.81 3.83
C TYR A 314 -24.00 0.94 2.31
N ILE A 315 -25.13 0.52 1.76
CA ILE A 315 -25.55 0.78 0.38
C ILE A 315 -26.98 1.36 0.43
N SER A 316 -27.21 2.49 -0.23
CA SER A 316 -28.54 3.11 -0.22
C SER A 316 -29.60 2.20 -0.85
N PRO A 317 -30.89 2.27 -0.42
CA PRO A 317 -31.94 1.45 -1.00
C PRO A 317 -32.05 1.57 -2.53
N LYS A 318 -31.83 2.77 -3.06
CA LYS A 318 -31.79 3.04 -4.51
C LYS A 318 -30.69 2.25 -5.20
N VAL A 319 -29.46 2.27 -4.65
CA VAL A 319 -28.34 1.53 -5.23
C VAL A 319 -28.53 0.02 -5.05
N ARG A 320 -29.09 -0.43 -3.94
CA ARG A 320 -29.45 -1.85 -3.72
C ARG A 320 -30.44 -2.35 -4.77
N GLU A 321 -31.46 -1.56 -5.10
CA GLU A 321 -32.42 -1.90 -6.16
C GLU A 321 -31.73 -2.07 -7.52
N LEU A 322 -30.79 -1.18 -7.86
CA LEU A 322 -29.99 -1.29 -9.10
C LEU A 322 -29.09 -2.54 -9.12
N LEU A 323 -28.55 -2.95 -7.98
CA LEU A 323 -27.62 -4.07 -7.87
C LEU A 323 -28.32 -5.43 -7.80
N PHE A 324 -29.39 -5.53 -7.01
CA PHE A 324 -29.95 -6.81 -6.60
C PHE A 324 -31.39 -7.04 -7.04
N LYS A 325 -32.11 -5.99 -7.47
CA LYS A 325 -33.53 -5.99 -7.87
C LYS A 325 -34.53 -6.36 -6.77
N SER A 326 -34.24 -7.32 -5.89
CA SER A 326 -35.10 -7.76 -4.78
C SER A 326 -34.29 -8.23 -3.56
N LYS A 327 -34.93 -8.24 -2.38
CA LYS A 327 -34.28 -8.70 -1.12
C LYS A 327 -33.87 -10.18 -1.14
N SER A 328 -34.66 -11.04 -1.79
CA SER A 328 -34.32 -12.47 -1.89
C SER A 328 -33.07 -12.67 -2.75
N GLN A 329 -33.02 -11.99 -3.91
CA GLN A 329 -31.87 -12.02 -4.80
C GLN A 329 -30.63 -11.37 -4.17
N GLU A 330 -30.81 -10.32 -3.37
CA GLU A 330 -29.71 -9.69 -2.63
C GLU A 330 -29.00 -10.70 -1.74
N LYS A 331 -29.74 -11.43 -0.90
CA LYS A 331 -29.15 -12.43 0.00
C LYS A 331 -28.43 -13.54 -0.76
N GLU A 332 -29.04 -14.05 -1.83
CA GLU A 332 -28.46 -15.10 -2.68
C GLU A 332 -27.16 -14.63 -3.36
N ILE A 333 -27.18 -13.44 -3.98
CA ILE A 333 -26.01 -12.86 -4.66
C ILE A 333 -24.89 -12.62 -3.64
N LEU A 334 -25.18 -12.01 -2.50
CA LEU A 334 -24.18 -11.71 -1.48
C LEU A 334 -23.57 -12.99 -0.89
N LEU A 335 -24.38 -14.02 -0.66
CA LEU A 335 -23.90 -15.32 -0.21
C LEU A 335 -22.98 -15.99 -1.25
N ASN A 336 -23.35 -15.92 -2.54
CA ASN A 336 -22.51 -16.44 -3.61
C ASN A 336 -21.17 -15.70 -3.70
N LEU A 337 -21.18 -14.37 -3.63
CA LEU A 337 -19.97 -13.55 -3.62
C LEU A 337 -19.08 -13.85 -2.39
N LEU A 338 -19.68 -14.10 -1.22
CA LEU A 338 -18.95 -14.54 -0.04
C LEU A 338 -18.33 -15.91 -0.28
N ASN A 339 -19.08 -16.90 -0.76
CA ASN A 339 -18.57 -18.23 -1.05
C ASN A 339 -17.39 -18.20 -2.03
N THR A 340 -17.47 -17.39 -3.10
CA THR A 340 -16.35 -17.14 -4.01
C THR A 340 -15.10 -16.63 -3.28
N SER A 341 -15.27 -15.82 -2.24
CA SER A 341 -14.15 -15.29 -1.44
C SER A 341 -13.51 -16.36 -0.54
N PHE A 342 -14.30 -17.26 0.04
CA PHE A 342 -13.77 -18.40 0.80
C PHE A 342 -13.04 -19.39 -0.13
N GLU A 343 -13.62 -19.67 -1.30
CA GLU A 343 -13.02 -20.54 -2.31
C GLU A 343 -11.69 -19.98 -2.83
N ALA A 344 -11.65 -18.70 -3.18
CA ALA A 344 -10.44 -18.06 -3.70
C ALA A 344 -9.27 -18.06 -2.72
N LEU A 345 -9.55 -18.15 -1.40
CA LEU A 345 -8.55 -18.23 -0.34
C LEU A 345 -8.37 -19.65 0.21
N GLY A 346 -8.95 -20.67 -0.43
CA GLY A 346 -8.68 -22.08 -0.11
C GLY A 346 -9.41 -22.62 1.12
N PHE A 347 -10.47 -21.95 1.59
CA PHE A 347 -11.16 -22.32 2.83
C PHE A 347 -12.39 -23.23 2.61
N SER A 348 -12.65 -23.74 1.41
CA SER A 348 -13.84 -24.56 1.14
C SER A 348 -13.89 -25.90 1.90
N GLY A 349 -12.74 -26.42 2.34
CA GLY A 349 -12.63 -27.69 3.09
C GLY A 349 -12.30 -27.54 4.57
N GLU A 350 -12.14 -26.31 5.05
CA GLU A 350 -11.76 -26.02 6.44
C GLU A 350 -12.97 -26.04 7.37
N GLN A 351 -12.77 -26.41 8.63
CA GLN A 351 -13.86 -26.39 9.62
C GLN A 351 -13.91 -25.08 10.40
N HIS A 352 -12.72 -24.54 10.74
CA HIS A 352 -12.57 -23.39 11.60
C HIS A 352 -11.57 -22.40 11.02
N LEU A 353 -11.82 -21.11 11.26
CA LEU A 353 -10.90 -20.03 10.88
C LEU A 353 -10.36 -19.33 12.12
N SER A 354 -9.12 -18.85 11.98
CA SER A 354 -8.54 -17.87 12.87
C SER A 354 -9.07 -16.46 12.59
N PRO A 355 -8.89 -15.49 13.51
CA PRO A 355 -9.18 -14.10 13.24
C PRO A 355 -8.43 -13.56 12.02
N ALA A 356 -7.16 -13.94 11.83
CA ALA A 356 -6.36 -13.55 10.67
C ALA A 356 -6.95 -14.09 9.35
N GLN A 357 -7.36 -15.36 9.32
CA GLN A 357 -8.00 -15.95 8.14
C GLN A 357 -9.36 -15.31 7.84
N SER A 358 -10.17 -15.06 8.89
CA SER A 358 -11.46 -14.36 8.77
C SER A 358 -11.27 -12.94 8.23
N GLN A 359 -10.25 -12.21 8.69
CA GLN A 359 -9.88 -10.90 8.14
C GLN A 359 -9.48 -11.00 6.67
N ALA A 360 -8.67 -12.00 6.28
CA ALA A 360 -8.26 -12.17 4.88
C ALA A 360 -9.48 -12.39 3.96
N VAL A 361 -10.43 -13.26 4.35
CA VAL A 361 -11.69 -13.45 3.63
C VAL A 361 -12.46 -12.14 3.51
N TRP A 362 -12.58 -11.40 4.61
CA TRP A 362 -13.33 -10.15 4.64
C TRP A 362 -12.69 -9.05 3.78
N VAL A 363 -11.35 -8.98 3.74
CA VAL A 363 -10.59 -8.10 2.84
C VAL A 363 -10.84 -8.50 1.39
N HIS A 364 -10.70 -9.79 1.06
CA HIS A 364 -10.90 -10.27 -0.31
C HIS A 364 -12.31 -9.95 -0.82
N PHE A 365 -13.32 -10.23 0.01
CA PHE A 365 -14.71 -9.93 -0.30
C PHE A 365 -14.95 -8.42 -0.50
N ASN A 366 -14.62 -7.58 0.49
CA ASN A 366 -14.99 -6.15 0.42
C ASN A 366 -14.08 -5.31 -0.47
N LYS A 367 -12.85 -5.73 -0.73
CA LYS A 367 -11.89 -4.93 -1.52
C LYS A 367 -11.79 -5.41 -2.96
N PHE A 368 -12.26 -6.61 -3.27
CA PHE A 368 -12.22 -7.14 -4.62
C PHE A 368 -13.57 -7.66 -5.09
N VAL A 369 -14.09 -8.74 -4.50
CA VAL A 369 -15.23 -9.48 -5.06
C VAL A 369 -16.49 -8.62 -5.15
N LEU A 370 -16.88 -7.96 -4.05
CA LEU A 370 -18.03 -7.08 -4.03
C LEU A 370 -17.83 -5.80 -4.88
N PRO A 371 -16.73 -5.04 -4.76
CA PRO A 371 -16.49 -3.90 -5.65
C PRO A 371 -16.49 -4.25 -7.14
N LYS A 372 -15.92 -5.41 -7.51
CA LYS A 372 -15.94 -5.91 -8.89
C LYS A 372 -17.37 -6.13 -9.38
N PHE A 373 -18.18 -6.87 -8.62
CA PHE A 373 -19.59 -7.06 -8.93
C PHE A 373 -20.34 -5.73 -9.11
N ILE A 374 -20.12 -4.77 -8.21
CA ILE A 374 -20.79 -3.46 -8.26
C ILE A 374 -20.38 -2.67 -9.52
N ILE A 375 -19.08 -2.61 -9.83
CA ILE A 375 -18.56 -1.90 -11.01
C ILE A 375 -19.06 -2.56 -12.31
N GLU A 376 -19.07 -3.89 -12.39
CA GLU A 376 -19.53 -4.64 -13.56
C GLU A 376 -21.04 -4.52 -13.77
N THR A 377 -21.81 -4.42 -12.68
CA THR A 377 -23.27 -4.26 -12.72
C THR A 377 -23.68 -2.84 -13.10
N LEU A 378 -23.10 -1.83 -12.45
CA LEU A 378 -23.48 -0.43 -12.65
C LEU A 378 -22.79 0.23 -13.87
N LYS A 379 -21.63 -0.30 -14.31
CA LYS A 379 -20.87 0.15 -15.49
C LYS A 379 -20.64 1.68 -15.53
N PRO A 380 -20.10 2.29 -14.45
CA PRO A 380 -19.89 3.73 -14.40
C PRO A 380 -18.87 4.19 -15.46
N ASP A 381 -18.75 5.50 -15.67
CA ASP A 381 -17.61 6.04 -16.43
C ASP A 381 -16.37 6.08 -15.53
N THR A 382 -16.55 6.42 -14.26
CA THR A 382 -15.45 6.58 -13.30
C THR A 382 -15.80 5.99 -11.94
N PHE A 383 -14.78 5.61 -11.16
CA PHE A 383 -14.96 5.24 -9.76
C PHE A 383 -13.74 5.63 -8.94
N ASN A 384 -13.88 5.69 -7.61
CA ASN A 384 -12.75 5.92 -6.71
C ASN A 384 -12.91 5.16 -5.38
N PHE A 385 -11.78 4.83 -4.76
CA PHE A 385 -11.71 4.36 -3.37
C PHE A 385 -11.18 5.48 -2.48
N SER A 386 -12.03 6.02 -1.59
CA SER A 386 -11.66 7.17 -0.77
C SER A 386 -11.83 6.92 0.72
N CYS A 387 -10.77 7.18 1.48
CA CYS A 387 -10.88 7.51 2.91
C CYS A 387 -10.70 9.03 3.08
N LYS A 388 -10.13 9.50 4.19
CA LYS A 388 -9.83 10.92 4.40
C LYS A 388 -8.95 11.48 3.26
N ASP A 389 -7.82 10.83 3.04
CA ASP A 389 -6.85 11.25 2.03
C ASP A 389 -6.71 10.25 0.87
N ALA A 390 -7.44 9.14 0.86
CA ALA A 390 -7.31 8.07 -0.14
C ALA A 390 -5.88 7.49 -0.29
N ILE A 391 -5.15 7.38 0.83
CA ILE A 391 -3.77 6.85 0.88
C ILE A 391 -3.63 5.59 1.75
N ASP A 392 -4.42 5.49 2.81
CA ASP A 392 -4.38 4.40 3.79
C ASP A 392 -5.47 3.38 3.42
N ARG A 393 -6.59 3.35 4.16
CA ARG A 393 -7.79 2.54 3.84
C ARG A 393 -8.23 2.56 2.36
N GLY A 394 -8.32 3.74 1.75
CA GLY A 394 -8.65 3.86 0.32
C GLY A 394 -7.52 3.35 -0.59
N GLY A 395 -6.26 3.53 -0.17
CA GLY A 395 -5.07 3.07 -0.89
C GLY A 395 -4.96 1.55 -0.96
N ILE A 396 -5.15 0.84 0.16
CA ILE A 396 -5.16 -0.64 0.15
C ILE A 396 -6.33 -1.20 -0.67
N SER A 397 -7.51 -0.56 -0.62
CA SER A 397 -8.67 -0.99 -1.38
C SER A 397 -8.42 -0.89 -2.87
N SER A 398 -7.87 0.25 -3.32
CA SER A 398 -7.42 0.47 -4.70
C SER A 398 -6.34 -0.53 -5.10
N ALA A 399 -5.24 -0.64 -4.34
CA ALA A 399 -4.13 -1.53 -4.69
C ALA A 399 -4.56 -2.99 -4.81
N TYR A 400 -5.35 -3.49 -3.85
CA TYR A 400 -5.82 -4.86 -3.85
C TYR A 400 -6.86 -5.13 -4.96
N TYR A 401 -7.83 -4.23 -5.16
CA TYR A 401 -8.81 -4.34 -6.24
C TYR A 401 -8.11 -4.50 -7.60
N ASN A 402 -7.13 -3.63 -7.87
CA ASN A 402 -6.44 -3.65 -9.16
C ASN A 402 -5.49 -4.84 -9.30
N LEU A 403 -4.81 -5.27 -8.22
CA LEU A 403 -3.99 -6.49 -8.23
C LEU A 403 -4.84 -7.69 -8.66
N MET A 404 -5.94 -7.94 -7.93
CA MET A 404 -6.79 -9.10 -8.18
C MET A 404 -7.52 -9.02 -9.53
N SER A 405 -7.97 -7.83 -9.93
CA SER A 405 -8.57 -7.62 -11.26
C SER A 405 -7.57 -7.94 -12.37
N SER A 406 -6.32 -7.51 -12.24
CA SER A 406 -5.28 -7.74 -13.24
C SER A 406 -4.94 -9.21 -13.41
N PHE A 407 -5.01 -10.02 -12.34
CA PHE A 407 -4.68 -11.45 -12.38
C PHE A 407 -5.67 -12.27 -13.20
N THR A 408 -6.88 -11.75 -13.42
CA THR A 408 -7.88 -12.33 -14.33
C THR A 408 -7.63 -12.01 -15.81
N THR A 409 -6.53 -11.32 -16.13
CA THR A 409 -6.16 -10.90 -17.49
C THR A 409 -4.81 -11.48 -17.92
N GLN A 410 -4.49 -11.37 -19.22
CA GLN A 410 -3.19 -11.81 -19.78
C GLN A 410 -2.03 -10.84 -19.47
N THR A 411 -2.34 -9.66 -18.96
CA THR A 411 -1.41 -8.58 -18.61
C THR A 411 -1.57 -8.25 -17.13
N PRO A 412 -1.17 -9.16 -16.23
CA PRO A 412 -1.27 -8.91 -14.79
C PRO A 412 -0.39 -7.72 -14.41
N MET A 413 -0.77 -7.07 -13.31
CA MET A 413 -0.04 -5.96 -12.72
C MET A 413 1.39 -6.38 -12.39
N SER A 414 2.35 -5.51 -12.73
CA SER A 414 3.75 -5.66 -12.36
C SER A 414 4.02 -5.26 -10.90
N ARG A 415 5.16 -5.68 -10.34
CA ARG A 415 5.59 -5.24 -9.01
C ARG A 415 5.64 -3.72 -8.90
N ASP A 416 6.23 -3.04 -9.88
CA ASP A 416 6.35 -1.57 -9.88
C ASP A 416 4.98 -0.88 -9.83
N GLU A 417 3.99 -1.36 -10.58
CA GLU A 417 2.62 -0.82 -10.54
C GLU A 417 1.96 -1.04 -9.17
N PHE A 418 2.16 -2.21 -8.57
CA PHE A 418 1.59 -2.53 -7.26
C PHE A 418 2.22 -1.68 -6.15
N GLU A 419 3.54 -1.55 -6.15
CA GLU A 419 4.29 -0.72 -5.20
C GLU A 419 3.99 0.77 -5.39
N THR A 420 3.81 1.23 -6.63
CA THR A 420 3.30 2.58 -6.94
C THR A 420 1.93 2.78 -6.30
N ALA A 421 1.03 1.80 -6.47
CA ALA A 421 -0.33 1.88 -5.93
C ALA A 421 -0.35 1.97 -4.40
N LEU A 422 0.58 1.28 -3.73
CA LEU A 422 0.71 1.24 -2.27
C LEU A 422 1.42 2.45 -1.67
N HIS A 423 2.49 2.94 -2.30
CA HIS A 423 3.43 3.85 -1.63
C HIS A 423 3.46 5.27 -2.19
N ALA A 424 3.16 5.47 -3.46
CA ALA A 424 3.29 6.80 -4.07
C ALA A 424 2.32 7.83 -3.45
N ALA A 425 1.04 7.44 -3.28
CA ALA A 425 0.04 8.35 -2.72
C ALA A 425 0.32 8.71 -1.24
N PRO A 426 0.68 7.77 -0.33
CA PRO A 426 1.15 8.12 1.01
C PRO A 426 2.33 9.10 1.03
N VAL A 427 3.29 8.97 0.11
CA VAL A 427 4.44 9.90 0.02
C VAL A 427 3.98 11.27 -0.42
N MET A 428 3.20 11.33 -1.50
CA MET A 428 2.67 12.58 -2.04
C MET A 428 1.85 13.38 -1.02
N VAL A 429 1.11 12.71 -0.13
CA VAL A 429 0.20 13.39 0.79
C VAL A 429 0.79 13.61 2.18
N LYS A 430 1.56 12.64 2.69
CA LYS A 430 2.00 12.59 4.09
C LYS A 430 3.52 12.41 4.26
N GLY A 431 4.29 12.35 3.17
CA GLY A 431 5.75 12.23 3.22
C GLY A 431 6.23 10.93 3.87
N ARG A 432 5.47 9.82 3.72
CA ARG A 432 5.80 8.50 4.29
C ARG A 432 5.31 7.38 3.38
N GLY A 433 5.82 6.16 3.59
CA GLY A 433 5.25 4.96 2.97
C GLY A 433 3.87 4.57 3.52
N MET A 434 3.31 3.48 2.98
CA MET A 434 2.10 2.85 3.54
C MET A 434 2.38 2.46 4.99
N ASN A 435 1.40 2.70 5.86
CA ASN A 435 1.53 2.41 7.28
C ASN A 435 1.22 0.92 7.55
N ASN A 436 0.72 0.65 8.75
CA ASN A 436 0.31 -0.66 9.23
C ASN A 436 -0.78 -1.37 8.38
N HIS A 437 -1.48 -0.66 7.50
CA HIS A 437 -2.36 -1.27 6.49
C HIS A 437 -1.62 -2.22 5.53
N LEU A 438 -0.29 -2.09 5.40
CA LEU A 438 0.54 -3.04 4.65
C LEU A 438 0.40 -4.47 5.19
N ASN A 439 0.20 -4.64 6.50
CA ASN A 439 0.03 -5.95 7.12
C ASN A 439 -1.30 -6.60 6.75
N ILE A 440 -2.37 -5.80 6.59
CA ILE A 440 -3.70 -6.28 6.19
C ILE A 440 -3.65 -6.81 4.76
N ILE A 441 -3.04 -6.04 3.84
CA ILE A 441 -2.89 -6.50 2.46
C ILE A 441 -1.93 -7.68 2.35
N TRP A 442 -0.85 -7.70 3.16
CA TRP A 442 0.05 -8.84 3.23
C TRP A 442 -0.69 -10.11 3.65
N ASN A 443 -1.55 -10.04 4.68
CA ASN A 443 -2.29 -11.19 5.19
C ASN A 443 -3.18 -11.81 4.12
N VAL A 444 -3.96 -11.01 3.38
CA VAL A 444 -4.81 -11.55 2.31
C VAL A 444 -4.00 -12.06 1.10
N VAL A 445 -2.87 -11.42 0.77
CA VAL A 445 -1.97 -11.89 -0.29
C VAL A 445 -1.35 -13.22 0.08
N ASP A 446 -0.87 -13.39 1.31
CA ASP A 446 -0.29 -14.64 1.80
C ASP A 446 -1.30 -15.80 1.70
N GLN A 447 -2.55 -15.59 2.15
CA GLN A 447 -3.61 -16.60 2.04
C GLN A 447 -3.95 -16.93 0.59
N TYR A 448 -4.14 -15.91 -0.26
CA TYR A 448 -4.45 -16.12 -1.68
C TYR A 448 -3.35 -16.93 -2.39
N MET A 449 -2.10 -16.60 -2.10
CA MET A 449 -0.95 -17.29 -2.68
C MET A 449 -0.89 -18.77 -2.30
N GLN A 450 -1.18 -19.10 -1.03
CA GLN A 450 -1.21 -20.48 -0.57
C GLN A 450 -2.31 -21.30 -1.24
N ALA A 451 -3.49 -20.69 -1.42
CA ALA A 451 -4.62 -21.33 -2.07
C ALA A 451 -4.42 -21.51 -3.58
N ASN A 452 -3.52 -20.74 -4.20
CA ASN A 452 -3.34 -20.71 -5.65
C ASN A 452 -1.88 -20.92 -6.07
N PRO A 453 -1.24 -22.05 -5.73
CA PRO A 453 0.18 -22.30 -6.03
C PRO A 453 0.48 -22.25 -7.54
N GLN A 454 -0.48 -22.63 -8.38
CA GLN A 454 -0.36 -22.59 -9.84
C GLN A 454 -0.23 -21.16 -10.38
N GLU A 455 -0.92 -20.18 -9.79
CA GLU A 455 -0.87 -18.78 -10.23
C GLU A 455 0.52 -18.17 -10.01
N ILE A 456 1.25 -18.69 -9.03
CA ILE A 456 2.59 -18.24 -8.67
C ILE A 456 3.65 -18.80 -9.63
N THR A 457 3.36 -19.91 -10.32
CA THR A 457 4.27 -20.45 -11.33
C THR A 457 4.34 -19.59 -12.60
N ASP A 458 3.35 -18.72 -12.83
CA ASP A 458 3.38 -17.73 -13.91
C ASP A 458 4.53 -16.72 -13.68
N PRO A 459 5.53 -16.65 -14.58
CA PRO A 459 6.64 -15.70 -14.47
C PRO A 459 6.22 -14.23 -14.36
N LYS A 460 5.00 -13.87 -14.82
CA LYS A 460 4.47 -12.51 -14.72
C LYS A 460 3.86 -12.19 -13.35
N LYS A 461 3.54 -13.22 -12.55
CA LYS A 461 2.89 -13.10 -11.23
C LYS A 461 3.81 -13.52 -10.08
N ASN A 462 4.85 -14.31 -10.37
CA ASN A 462 5.76 -14.88 -9.37
C ASN A 462 6.49 -13.84 -8.51
N TRP A 463 6.60 -12.59 -8.95
CA TRP A 463 7.16 -11.49 -8.18
C TRP A 463 6.41 -11.27 -6.86
N LEU A 464 5.15 -11.68 -6.78
CA LEU A 464 4.33 -11.58 -5.58
C LEU A 464 4.88 -12.45 -4.42
N VAL A 465 5.61 -13.52 -4.72
CA VAL A 465 6.35 -14.32 -3.72
C VAL A 465 7.42 -13.48 -3.05
N ALA A 466 8.27 -12.86 -3.86
CA ALA A 466 9.34 -12.01 -3.35
C ALA A 466 8.76 -10.81 -2.58
N TRP A 467 7.65 -10.24 -3.07
CA TRP A 467 6.95 -9.16 -2.38
C TRP A 467 6.40 -9.60 -1.01
N ARG A 468 5.69 -10.74 -0.96
CA ARG A 468 5.15 -11.31 0.28
C ARG A 468 6.27 -11.58 1.28
N ASP A 469 7.34 -12.23 0.83
CA ASP A 469 8.44 -12.60 1.71
C ASP A 469 9.10 -11.33 2.30
N ALA A 470 9.42 -10.34 1.45
CA ALA A 470 10.05 -9.07 1.86
C ALA A 470 9.21 -8.21 2.83
N ASN A 471 7.89 -8.30 2.71
CA ASN A 471 6.93 -7.52 3.50
C ASN A 471 6.30 -8.32 4.65
N CYS A 472 6.82 -9.52 4.96
CA CYS A 472 6.32 -10.34 6.04
C CYS A 472 6.39 -9.59 7.40
N PRO A 473 5.26 -9.45 8.11
CA PRO A 473 5.27 -8.96 9.49
C PRO A 473 6.17 -9.84 10.36
N LYS A 474 6.93 -9.22 11.28
CA LYS A 474 7.90 -9.94 12.13
C LYS A 474 7.24 -11.06 12.93
N GLU A 475 6.02 -10.80 13.38
CA GLU A 475 5.17 -11.69 14.17
C GLU A 475 4.70 -12.92 13.37
N ARG A 476 4.66 -12.82 12.03
CA ARG A 476 4.26 -13.90 11.12
C ARG A 476 5.45 -14.60 10.44
N ALA A 477 6.67 -14.13 10.70
CA ALA A 477 7.87 -14.63 10.02
C ALA A 477 8.17 -16.10 10.30
N GLY A 478 7.83 -16.63 11.48
CA GLY A 478 8.07 -18.05 11.82
C GLY A 478 7.27 -19.00 10.94
N GLU A 479 5.95 -18.77 10.85
CA GLU A 479 5.05 -19.56 9.99
C GLU A 479 5.46 -19.49 8.52
N LEU A 480 5.87 -18.31 8.05
CA LEU A 480 6.32 -18.17 6.66
C LEU A 480 7.68 -18.84 6.43
N LEU A 481 8.61 -18.73 7.38
CA LEU A 481 9.96 -19.31 7.28
C LEU A 481 9.91 -20.82 7.08
N GLU A 482 9.15 -21.55 7.90
CA GLU A 482 9.03 -23.01 7.79
C GLU A 482 8.60 -23.42 6.37
N ARG A 483 7.57 -22.75 5.85
CA ARG A 483 7.05 -23.00 4.50
C ARG A 483 8.07 -22.67 3.42
N ARG A 484 8.72 -21.51 3.50
CA ARG A 484 9.74 -21.10 2.53
C ARG A 484 10.95 -22.02 2.54
N LEU A 485 11.40 -22.49 3.69
CA LEU A 485 12.47 -23.48 3.77
C LEU A 485 12.10 -24.75 2.99
N ASN A 486 10.91 -25.27 3.21
CA ASN A 486 10.42 -26.46 2.51
C ASN A 486 10.28 -26.24 1.00
N GLU A 487 9.66 -25.12 0.59
CA GLU A 487 9.49 -24.76 -0.82
C GLU A 487 10.85 -24.59 -1.53
N CYS A 488 11.77 -23.81 -0.96
CA CYS A 488 13.10 -23.58 -1.54
C CYS A 488 13.91 -24.87 -1.63
N MET A 489 13.93 -25.69 -0.58
CA MET A 489 14.66 -26.97 -0.61
C MET A 489 14.08 -27.93 -1.63
N ASN A 490 12.75 -28.02 -1.73
CA ASN A 490 12.09 -28.91 -2.69
C ASN A 490 12.31 -28.45 -4.14
N ASP A 491 12.29 -27.15 -4.42
CA ASP A 491 12.62 -26.62 -5.75
C ASP A 491 14.08 -26.89 -6.12
N LEU A 492 15.02 -26.59 -5.22
CA LEU A 492 16.46 -26.81 -5.47
C LEU A 492 16.80 -28.30 -5.69
N LYS A 493 16.14 -29.22 -4.97
CA LYS A 493 16.33 -30.67 -5.16
C LYS A 493 15.87 -31.19 -6.53
N LYS A 494 14.96 -30.48 -7.21
CA LYS A 494 14.46 -30.85 -8.55
C LYS A 494 15.37 -30.36 -9.68
N ARG A 495 16.37 -29.55 -9.36
CA ARG A 495 17.29 -28.96 -10.35
C ARG A 495 18.53 -29.84 -10.52
N GLU A 496 19.23 -29.63 -11.63
CA GLU A 496 20.51 -30.29 -11.90
C GLU A 496 21.52 -30.02 -10.77
N PRO A 497 22.13 -31.05 -10.17
CA PRO A 497 23.07 -30.88 -9.08
C PRO A 497 24.27 -29.99 -9.48
N SER A 498 24.65 -29.09 -8.57
CA SER A 498 25.87 -28.29 -8.67
C SER A 498 26.39 -27.95 -7.28
N ASP A 499 27.67 -27.59 -7.17
CA ASP A 499 28.26 -27.14 -5.90
C ASP A 499 27.44 -26.00 -5.28
N VAL A 500 26.99 -25.04 -6.09
CA VAL A 500 26.21 -23.89 -5.61
C VAL A 500 24.87 -24.34 -5.01
N ILE A 501 24.18 -25.26 -5.68
CA ILE A 501 22.91 -25.82 -5.18
C ILE A 501 23.13 -26.64 -3.91
N GLU A 502 24.19 -27.44 -3.85
CA GLU A 502 24.49 -28.24 -2.66
C GLU A 502 24.80 -27.35 -1.45
N HIS A 503 25.60 -26.29 -1.64
CA HIS A 503 25.88 -25.32 -0.58
C HIS A 503 24.62 -24.55 -0.16
N ALA A 504 23.77 -24.15 -1.10
CA ALA A 504 22.49 -23.51 -0.78
C ALA A 504 21.59 -24.44 0.06
N LEU A 505 21.49 -25.72 -0.30
CA LEU A 505 20.74 -26.72 0.48
C LEU A 505 21.30 -26.89 1.89
N ARG A 506 22.64 -26.88 2.06
CA ARG A 506 23.26 -26.91 3.39
C ARG A 506 22.87 -25.67 4.20
N VAL A 507 22.97 -24.47 3.63
CA VAL A 507 22.55 -23.22 4.28
C VAL A 507 21.08 -23.31 4.75
N LEU A 508 20.17 -23.77 3.90
CA LEU A 508 18.74 -23.87 4.23
C LEU A 508 18.47 -24.87 5.37
N ARG A 509 19.12 -26.05 5.38
CA ARG A 509 18.99 -27.02 6.50
C ARG A 509 19.52 -26.43 7.80
N THR A 510 20.66 -25.76 7.71
CA THR A 510 21.28 -25.10 8.84
C THR A 510 20.39 -24.00 9.42
N ILE A 511 19.68 -23.22 8.59
CA ILE A 511 18.66 -22.29 9.06
C ILE A 511 17.51 -23.03 9.74
N GLN A 512 17.03 -24.14 9.16
CA GLN A 512 15.94 -24.96 9.73
C GLN A 512 16.29 -25.53 11.11
N GLU A 513 17.54 -25.95 11.32
CA GLU A 513 18.03 -26.43 12.62
C GLU A 513 18.14 -25.30 13.65
N ALA A 514 18.62 -24.12 13.22
CA ALA A 514 18.74 -22.94 14.07
C ALA A 514 17.38 -22.41 14.53
N ASP A 515 16.39 -22.41 13.63
CA ASP A 515 15.03 -21.96 13.87
C ASP A 515 14.37 -22.69 15.05
N ARG A 516 14.50 -24.03 15.08
CA ARG A 516 14.02 -24.88 16.18
C ARG A 516 14.59 -24.51 17.54
N SER A 517 15.74 -23.84 17.57
CA SER A 517 16.47 -23.48 18.79
C SER A 517 16.26 -22.03 19.21
N ASN A 518 15.70 -21.15 18.35
CA ASN A 518 15.62 -19.73 18.65
C ASN A 518 14.50 -18.96 17.92
N ALA A 519 13.34 -18.86 18.59
CA ALA A 519 12.15 -18.22 18.02
C ALA A 519 12.26 -16.69 17.80
N SER A 520 13.30 -16.03 18.32
CA SER A 520 13.41 -14.56 18.27
C SER A 520 13.95 -14.02 16.94
N TYR A 521 14.47 -14.89 16.06
CA TYR A 521 15.19 -14.48 14.85
C TYR A 521 14.51 -14.90 13.54
N HIS A 522 13.24 -15.28 13.58
CA HIS A 522 12.49 -15.75 12.39
C HIS A 522 12.59 -14.80 11.18
N ALA A 523 12.47 -13.48 11.39
CA ALA A 523 12.57 -12.52 10.28
C ALA A 523 13.98 -12.47 9.67
N LEU A 524 15.03 -12.66 10.48
CA LEU A 524 16.41 -12.72 10.03
C LEU A 524 16.68 -14.02 9.25
N PHE A 525 16.19 -15.15 9.76
CA PHE A 525 16.27 -16.45 9.11
C PHE A 525 15.47 -16.49 7.80
N LEU A 526 14.31 -15.85 7.74
CA LEU A 526 13.52 -15.73 6.51
C LEU A 526 14.28 -14.92 5.45
N ASP A 527 14.89 -13.80 5.84
CA ASP A 527 15.74 -13.01 4.95
C ASP A 527 16.90 -13.85 4.40
N ALA A 528 17.54 -14.65 5.27
CA ALA A 528 18.64 -15.52 4.88
C ALA A 528 18.21 -16.63 3.94
N ALA A 529 17.08 -17.28 4.21
CA ALA A 529 16.55 -18.34 3.37
C ALA A 529 16.20 -17.83 1.97
N VAL A 530 15.48 -16.71 1.88
CA VAL A 530 15.05 -16.10 0.62
C VAL A 530 16.26 -15.58 -0.17
N SER A 531 17.19 -14.90 0.48
CA SER A 531 18.40 -14.37 -0.17
C SER A 531 19.31 -15.49 -0.67
N THR A 532 19.46 -16.58 0.09
CA THR A 532 20.24 -17.76 -0.34
C THR A 532 19.64 -18.37 -1.59
N TYR A 533 18.33 -18.58 -1.59
CA TYR A 533 17.62 -19.16 -2.73
C TYR A 533 17.73 -18.27 -3.98
N ASP A 534 17.51 -16.96 -3.85
CA ASP A 534 17.59 -16.04 -4.98
C ASP A 534 19.02 -15.90 -5.54
N LEU A 535 20.04 -15.82 -4.68
CA LEU A 535 21.45 -15.81 -5.11
C LEU A 535 21.85 -17.11 -5.83
N CYS A 536 21.30 -18.24 -5.40
CA CYS A 536 21.54 -19.54 -6.02
C CYS A 536 20.96 -19.59 -7.44
N LEU A 537 19.71 -19.12 -7.63
CA LEU A 537 19.02 -19.20 -8.92
C LEU A 537 19.42 -18.10 -9.90
N ASN A 538 19.76 -16.92 -9.40
CA ASN A 538 20.01 -15.73 -10.23
C ASN A 538 21.40 -15.12 -9.99
N PRO A 539 22.50 -15.87 -10.15
CA PRO A 539 23.85 -15.42 -9.79
C PRO A 539 24.43 -14.34 -10.71
N LYS A 540 23.67 -13.81 -11.68
CA LYS A 540 24.11 -12.81 -12.67
C LYS A 540 23.25 -11.54 -12.71
N ASN A 541 22.28 -11.38 -11.81
CA ASN A 541 21.36 -10.24 -11.87
C ASN A 541 22.05 -8.90 -11.51
N MET A 542 21.69 -7.82 -12.20
CA MET A 542 22.36 -6.50 -12.15
C MET A 542 22.42 -5.86 -10.74
N HIS A 543 21.60 -6.32 -9.80
CA HIS A 543 21.61 -5.93 -8.39
C HIS A 543 22.53 -6.79 -7.49
N GLN A 544 23.34 -7.67 -8.07
CA GLN A 544 24.15 -8.63 -7.34
C GLN A 544 25.11 -7.99 -6.33
N SER A 545 25.70 -6.83 -6.63
CA SER A 545 26.57 -6.14 -5.67
C SER A 545 25.81 -5.69 -4.42
N LYS A 546 24.58 -5.16 -4.58
CA LYS A 546 23.68 -4.82 -3.46
C LYS A 546 23.26 -6.07 -2.70
N LYS A 547 22.83 -7.13 -3.40
CA LYS A 547 22.39 -8.40 -2.80
C LYS A 547 23.52 -9.13 -2.06
N GLU A 548 24.73 -9.11 -2.62
CA GLU A 548 25.94 -9.65 -1.98
C GLU A 548 26.28 -8.85 -0.73
N THR A 549 26.31 -7.52 -0.82
CA THR A 549 26.59 -6.64 0.32
C THR A 549 25.55 -6.86 1.43
N HIS A 550 24.28 -6.98 1.07
CA HIS A 550 23.19 -7.31 1.99
C HIS A 550 23.41 -8.69 2.62
N TYR A 551 23.70 -9.72 1.83
CA TYR A 551 23.91 -11.07 2.34
C TYR A 551 25.14 -11.17 3.25
N GLN A 552 26.22 -10.44 2.94
CA GLN A 552 27.39 -10.32 3.83
C GLN A 552 27.02 -9.62 5.14
N ALA A 553 26.24 -8.54 5.08
CA ALA A 553 25.73 -7.87 6.28
C ALA A 553 24.83 -8.79 7.11
N LEU A 554 24.00 -9.59 6.44
CA LEU A 554 23.11 -10.56 7.06
C LEU A 554 23.89 -11.65 7.81
N ILE A 555 24.93 -12.20 7.19
CA ILE A 555 25.86 -13.16 7.82
C ILE A 555 26.45 -12.53 9.10
N LYS A 556 26.92 -11.29 9.03
CA LYS A 556 27.48 -10.58 10.19
C LYS A 556 26.43 -10.33 11.29
N THR A 557 25.19 -10.02 10.92
CA THR A 557 24.11 -9.87 11.90
C THR A 557 23.77 -11.21 12.56
N MET A 558 23.71 -12.30 11.80
CA MET A 558 23.52 -13.64 12.35
C MET A 558 24.68 -14.05 13.28
N GLU A 559 25.92 -13.68 12.96
CA GLU A 559 27.10 -13.93 13.81
C GLU A 559 26.96 -13.30 15.21
N VAL A 560 26.47 -12.06 15.27
CA VAL A 560 26.31 -11.33 16.54
C VAL A 560 25.17 -11.89 17.38
N HIS A 561 24.11 -12.40 16.73
CA HIS A 561 22.84 -12.64 17.40
C HIS A 561 22.47 -14.14 17.55
N CYS A 562 23.02 -15.04 16.74
CA CYS A 562 22.65 -16.46 16.71
C CYS A 562 23.76 -17.37 17.27
N ALA A 563 23.43 -18.26 18.21
CA ALA A 563 24.34 -19.27 18.76
C ALA A 563 24.00 -20.68 18.25
N PRO A 564 24.98 -21.57 17.99
CA PRO A 564 26.43 -21.38 18.02
C PRO A 564 27.01 -20.78 16.71
N PRO A 565 27.73 -19.64 16.74
CA PRO A 565 28.10 -18.90 15.51
C PRO A 565 29.01 -19.68 14.55
N ALA A 566 29.94 -20.49 15.05
CA ALA A 566 31.03 -21.05 14.24
C ALA A 566 30.56 -22.03 13.15
N THR A 567 29.53 -22.84 13.42
CA THR A 567 29.02 -23.85 12.48
C THR A 567 28.25 -23.19 11.34
N TYR A 568 27.48 -22.14 11.64
CA TYR A 568 26.72 -21.36 10.66
C TYR A 568 27.66 -20.68 9.66
N MET A 569 28.67 -19.97 10.16
CA MET A 569 29.54 -19.13 9.33
C MET A 569 30.28 -19.93 8.25
N GLY A 570 30.77 -21.13 8.60
CA GLY A 570 31.46 -21.99 7.64
C GLY A 570 30.60 -22.35 6.42
N VAL A 571 29.31 -22.63 6.66
CA VAL A 571 28.36 -23.02 5.60
C VAL A 571 28.01 -21.82 4.70
N PHE A 572 27.72 -20.66 5.30
CA PHE A 572 27.40 -19.44 4.54
C PHE A 572 28.59 -18.92 3.73
N PHE A 573 29.82 -18.95 4.28
CA PHE A 573 31.02 -18.57 3.53
C PHE A 573 31.36 -19.55 2.42
N ALA A 574 31.15 -20.85 2.63
CA ALA A 574 31.33 -21.85 1.59
C ALA A 574 30.35 -21.61 0.43
N PHE A 575 29.09 -21.25 0.72
CA PHE A 575 28.12 -20.84 -0.29
C PHE A 575 28.60 -19.62 -1.09
N LEU A 576 28.98 -18.50 -0.45
CA LEU A 576 29.50 -17.33 -1.16
C LEU A 576 30.74 -17.67 -2.00
N LYS A 577 31.68 -18.43 -1.43
CA LYS A 577 32.88 -18.87 -2.14
C LYS A 577 32.52 -19.70 -3.38
N SER A 578 31.55 -20.60 -3.31
CA SER A 578 31.10 -21.39 -4.47
C SER A 578 30.50 -20.50 -5.57
N LEU A 579 29.71 -19.50 -5.17
CA LEU A 579 29.06 -18.53 -6.06
C LEU A 579 30.10 -17.72 -6.86
N PHE A 580 31.17 -17.26 -6.19
CA PHE A 580 32.19 -16.39 -6.78
C PHE A 580 33.47 -17.10 -7.24
N MET A 581 33.67 -18.38 -6.93
CA MET A 581 34.69 -19.19 -7.59
C MET A 581 34.25 -19.56 -9.02
N SER A 582 32.95 -19.70 -9.26
CA SER A 582 32.40 -19.91 -10.61
C SER A 582 32.54 -18.68 -11.52
N ASN A 583 32.60 -17.47 -10.94
CA ASN A 583 32.69 -16.20 -11.64
C ASN A 583 33.97 -15.44 -11.23
N LYS A 584 34.96 -15.33 -12.12
CA LYS A 584 36.30 -14.71 -11.89
C LYS A 584 36.27 -13.24 -11.40
N HIS A 585 35.77 -12.94 -10.19
CA HIS A 585 35.73 -11.58 -9.62
C HIS A 585 36.89 -11.34 -8.64
N LYS A 586 37.69 -10.30 -8.91
CA LYS A 586 38.87 -9.90 -8.12
C LYS A 586 38.52 -9.32 -6.74
N ILE A 587 37.30 -8.81 -6.54
CA ILE A 587 36.87 -8.13 -5.30
C ILE A 587 36.77 -9.11 -4.12
N VAL A 588 36.24 -10.31 -4.38
CA VAL A 588 36.06 -11.38 -3.36
C VAL A 588 37.39 -11.88 -2.81
N LYS A 589 38.47 -11.89 -3.62
CA LYS A 589 39.82 -12.28 -3.15
C LYS A 589 40.39 -11.32 -2.11
N LYS A 590 40.09 -10.02 -2.19
CA LYS A 590 40.58 -9.01 -1.24
C LYS A 590 39.87 -9.15 0.11
N GLN A 591 38.54 -9.28 0.09
CA GLN A 591 37.72 -9.42 1.31
C GLN A 591 37.89 -10.79 1.98
N LEU A 592 38.09 -11.89 1.22
CA LEU A 592 38.47 -13.20 1.78
C LEU A 592 39.79 -13.16 2.55
N LYS A 593 40.70 -12.26 2.19
CA LYS A 593 42.00 -12.11 2.86
C LYS A 593 41.83 -11.40 4.22
N GLU A 594 40.97 -10.38 4.26
CA GLU A 594 40.61 -9.66 5.50
C GLU A 594 39.85 -10.57 6.48
N LEU A 595 38.94 -11.41 5.99
CA LEU A 595 38.15 -12.31 6.84
C LEU A 595 38.93 -13.52 7.36
N LYS A 596 39.90 -14.05 6.59
CA LYS A 596 40.83 -15.07 7.10
C LYS A 596 41.66 -14.55 8.27
N SER A 597 42.00 -13.26 8.29
CA SER A 597 42.70 -12.61 9.40
C SER A 597 41.82 -12.55 10.66
N VAL A 598 40.52 -12.36 10.53
CA VAL A 598 39.57 -12.37 11.66
C VAL A 598 39.41 -13.78 12.23
N ALA A 599 39.23 -14.79 11.39
CA ALA A 599 39.13 -16.18 11.85
C ALA A 599 40.40 -16.65 12.58
N GLN A 600 41.58 -16.24 12.09
CA GLN A 600 42.86 -16.50 12.76
C GLN A 600 42.97 -15.79 14.12
N HIS A 601 42.47 -14.56 14.24
CA HIS A 601 42.41 -13.85 15.54
C HIS A 601 41.49 -14.55 16.54
N MET A 602 40.38 -15.14 16.09
CA MET A 602 39.46 -15.86 16.98
C MET A 602 40.03 -17.20 17.45
N ASP A 603 40.77 -17.92 16.60
CA ASP A 603 41.48 -19.14 17.00
C ASP A 603 42.60 -18.87 18.01
N MET A 604 43.24 -17.70 17.92
CA MET A 604 44.15 -17.22 18.97
C MET A 604 43.42 -16.94 20.28
N TRP A 605 42.28 -16.26 20.23
CA TRP A 605 41.50 -15.91 21.43
C TRP A 605 40.95 -17.14 22.18
N LYS A 606 40.65 -18.23 21.46
CA LYS A 606 40.26 -19.51 22.06
C LYS A 606 41.41 -20.24 22.76
N LYS A 607 42.65 -20.03 22.31
CA LYS A 607 43.85 -20.65 22.90
C LYS A 607 44.34 -19.91 24.14
N GLU A 608 43.90 -18.67 24.36
CA GLU A 608 44.37 -17.82 25.46
C GLU A 608 43.42 -17.72 26.66
N LYS A 609 42.32 -18.48 26.72
CA LYS A 609 41.51 -18.50 27.97
C LYS A 609 42.26 -19.26 29.07
N PRO A 610 42.59 -18.62 30.21
CA PRO A 610 43.05 -19.33 31.39
C PRO A 610 41.89 -20.15 31.96
N ASP A 611 42.21 -21.32 32.47
CA ASP A 611 41.29 -22.23 33.15
C ASP A 611 40.87 -21.58 34.48
N VAL A 612 39.68 -20.98 34.52
CA VAL A 612 39.09 -20.43 35.75
C VAL A 612 38.09 -21.45 36.26
N SER A 613 38.52 -22.24 37.23
CA SER A 613 37.65 -23.08 38.02
C SER A 613 36.70 -22.20 38.87
N PRO A 614 35.40 -22.54 38.98
CA PRO A 614 34.45 -21.71 39.70
C PRO A 614 34.65 -21.88 41.22
N GLN A 615 35.09 -20.82 41.89
CA GLN A 615 34.90 -20.68 43.34
C GLN A 615 33.43 -20.33 43.61
N SER A 616 32.82 -21.06 44.54
CA SER A 616 31.48 -20.83 45.07
C SER A 616 31.35 -19.45 45.73
N PRO A 617 30.23 -18.73 45.56
CA PRO A 617 30.07 -17.39 46.13
C PRO A 617 29.84 -17.44 47.64
N SER A 618 30.49 -16.54 48.38
CA SER A 618 30.27 -16.31 49.81
C SER A 618 28.95 -15.58 50.08
N ASP A 619 28.31 -15.89 51.21
CA ASP A 619 26.96 -15.47 51.62
C ASP A 619 26.73 -13.96 51.89
N ASP A 620 27.70 -13.07 51.62
CA ASP A 620 27.61 -11.65 51.99
C ASP A 620 27.01 -10.70 50.92
N ASP A 621 26.75 -11.16 49.70
CA ASP A 621 26.25 -10.28 48.61
C ASP A 621 24.71 -10.19 48.48
N LYS A 622 23.94 -10.66 49.48
CA LYS A 622 22.46 -10.65 49.46
C LYS A 622 21.79 -9.48 50.19
N LYS A 623 22.44 -8.33 50.34
CA LYS A 623 21.78 -7.12 50.88
C LYS A 623 22.19 -5.86 50.13
N ASN A 624 21.52 -5.57 49.01
CA ASN A 624 21.07 -4.23 48.60
C ASN A 624 20.53 -4.24 47.15
N SER A 625 19.23 -4.46 46.98
CA SER A 625 18.49 -3.91 45.82
C SER A 625 16.99 -3.88 46.08
N TYR A 626 16.55 -2.84 46.80
CA TYR A 626 15.23 -2.25 46.63
C TYR A 626 15.37 -0.74 46.82
N ARG A 627 15.56 -0.03 45.70
CA ARG A 627 15.17 1.36 45.51
C ARG A 627 15.04 1.66 44.03
#